data_AF-A0A8T4AX43-F1
#
_entry.id   AF-A0A8T4AX43-F1
#
_cell.length_a   1.000
_cell.length_b   1.000
_cell.length_c   1.000
_cell.angle_alpha   90.00
_cell.angle_beta   90.00
_cell.angle_gamma   90.00
#
_symmetry.space_group_name_H-M   'P 1'
#
loop_
_entity.id
_entity.type
_entity.pdbx_description
1 polymer ?
#
loop_
_entity_poly.entity_id
_entity_poly.type
_entity_poly.pdbx_seq_one_letter_code
_entity_poly.pdbx_strand_id
1 'polypeptide(L)'
;MSTSPSKTVAEAAAKAARARFRAIFITSLTTVVGLMPILMETSLQAQILIPLVASIVFGLSASSLITLFVLPSFYAILDDFGLSTLARERRAAVEEPSRRT
;
A
#
# COMPACT_ATOMS: atom_id res chain seq x y z
N MET A 1 17.02 -14.40 21.60
CA MET A 1 15.68 -14.93 21.94
C MET A 1 14.71 -13.77 22.11
N SER A 2 13.96 -13.41 21.07
CA SER A 2 12.80 -12.51 21.18
C SER A 2 11.76 -12.96 20.18
N THR A 3 10.98 -13.94 20.60
CA THR A 3 9.72 -14.36 19.99
C THR A 3 8.76 -13.18 19.97
N SER A 4 8.36 -12.71 18.79
CA SER A 4 7.31 -11.69 18.61
C SER A 4 6.17 -12.31 17.79
N PRO A 5 4.91 -12.01 18.16
CA PRO A 5 3.79 -12.94 18.18
C PRO A 5 3.21 -13.22 16.78
N SER A 6 2.31 -14.20 16.70
CA SER A 6 1.42 -14.41 15.56
C SER A 6 0.72 -13.09 15.21
N LYS A 7 1.20 -12.39 14.18
CA LYS A 7 0.52 -11.22 13.62
C LYS A 7 -0.69 -11.73 12.86
N THR A 8 -1.88 -11.36 13.30
CA THR A 8 -3.10 -11.65 12.55
C THR A 8 -3.01 -10.95 11.18
N VAL A 9 -3.68 -11.48 10.16
CA VAL A 9 -3.68 -10.87 8.82
C VAL A 9 -4.13 -9.40 8.87
N ALA A 10 -5.06 -9.07 9.77
CA ALA A 10 -5.47 -7.70 10.06
C ALA A 10 -4.30 -6.79 10.51
N GLU A 11 -3.40 -7.29 11.36
CA GLU A 11 -2.26 -6.52 11.87
C GLU A 11 -1.19 -6.30 10.77
N ALA A 12 -0.94 -7.33 9.95
CA ALA A 12 -0.05 -7.22 8.80
C ALA A 12 -0.61 -6.27 7.72
N ALA A 13 -1.91 -6.38 7.46
CA ALA A 13 -2.66 -5.50 6.57
C ALA A 13 -2.61 -4.04 7.03
N ALA A 14 -2.84 -3.77 8.32
CA ALA A 14 -2.75 -2.42 8.89
C ALA A 14 -1.33 -1.83 8.77
N LYS A 15 -0.29 -2.65 9.01
CA LYS A 15 1.10 -2.21 8.84
C LYS A 15 1.43 -1.89 7.37
N ALA A 16 0.93 -2.71 6.44
CA ALA A 16 1.08 -2.50 5.00
C ALA A 16 0.32 -1.25 4.50
N ALA A 17 -0.88 -1.01 5.03
CA ALA A 17 -1.67 0.20 4.78
C ALA A 17 -0.91 1.46 5.25
N ARG A 18 -0.35 1.45 6.46
CA ARG A 18 0.44 2.56 7.02
C ARG A 18 1.71 2.86 6.22
N ALA A 19 2.42 1.82 5.76
CA ALA A 19 3.61 1.99 4.93
C ALA A 19 3.29 2.65 3.58
N ARG A 20 2.18 2.25 2.95
CA ARG A 20 1.72 2.84 1.68
C ARG A 20 1.19 4.26 1.85
N PHE A 21 0.44 4.54 2.92
CA PHE A 21 -0.05 5.89 3.23
C PHE A 21 1.10 6.91 3.27
N ARG A 22 2.19 6.57 3.97
CA ARG A 22 3.37 7.45 4.06
C ARG A 22 4.03 7.68 2.71
N ALA A 23 4.12 6.64 1.88
CA ALA A 23 4.67 6.75 0.53
C ALA A 23 3.80 7.63 -0.37
N ILE A 24 2.48 7.42 -0.39
CA ILE A 24 1.53 8.21 -1.19
C ILE A 24 1.57 9.67 -0.77
N PHE A 25 1.59 9.95 0.54
CA PHE A 25 1.63 11.30 1.07
C PHE A 25 2.90 12.06 0.62
N ILE A 26 4.06 11.42 0.69
CA ILE A 26 5.33 11.99 0.22
C ILE A 26 5.31 12.22 -1.29
N THR A 27 4.79 11.27 -2.07
CA THR A 27 4.71 11.41 -3.53
C THR A 27 3.79 12.55 -3.94
N SER A 28 2.60 12.65 -3.35
CA SER A 28 1.67 13.75 -3.60
C SER A 28 2.29 15.11 -3.25
N LEU A 29 2.95 15.19 -2.08
CA LEU A 29 3.63 16.41 -1.65
C LEU A 29 4.76 16.80 -2.61
N THR A 30 5.59 15.84 -3.00
CA THR A 30 6.67 16.05 -3.98
C THR A 30 6.12 16.47 -5.34
N THR A 31 4.99 15.94 -5.80
CA THR A 31 4.38 16.35 -7.08
C THR A 31 3.92 17.80 -7.01
N VAL A 32 3.26 18.21 -5.92
CA VAL A 32 2.84 19.61 -5.72
C VAL A 32 4.04 20.54 -5.67
N VAL A 33 5.07 20.18 -4.90
CA VAL A 33 6.30 20.98 -4.77
C VAL A 33 7.09 21.03 -6.09
N GLY A 34 7.18 19.92 -6.82
CA GLY A 34 7.92 19.82 -8.08
C GLY A 34 7.25 20.57 -9.25
N LEU A 35 5.93 20.74 -9.19
CA LEU A 35 5.18 21.52 -10.18
C LEU A 35 5.02 22.99 -9.78
N MET A 36 5.28 23.34 -8.52
CA MET A 36 5.25 24.72 -8.02
C MET A 36 6.05 25.70 -8.89
N PRO A 37 7.29 25.43 -9.32
CA PRO A 37 8.03 26.35 -10.21
C PRO A 37 7.40 26.48 -11.61
N ILE A 38 6.74 25.43 -12.12
CA ILE A 38 6.02 25.48 -13.41
C ILE A 38 4.76 26.33 -13.29
N LEU A 39 4.07 26.27 -12.16
CA LEU A 39 2.89 27.09 -11.87
C LEU A 39 3.23 28.59 -11.70
N MET A 40 4.48 28.92 -11.38
CA MET A 40 4.97 30.31 -11.32
C MET A 40 5.38 30.85 -12.70
N GLU A 41 5.44 29.99 -13.72
CA GLU A 41 5.77 30.32 -15.10
C GLU A 41 4.47 30.61 -15.88
N THR A 42 4.29 31.85 -16.34
CA THR A 42 3.05 32.30 -16.99
C THR A 42 3.00 32.04 -18.50
N SER A 43 3.83 31.13 -19.01
CA SER A 43 3.87 30.80 -20.44
C SER A 43 2.58 30.13 -20.91
N LEU A 44 2.13 30.48 -22.13
CA LEU A 44 0.91 29.93 -22.76
C LEU A 44 0.95 28.38 -22.86
N GLN A 45 2.15 27.79 -22.92
CA GLN A 45 2.34 26.33 -22.94
C GLN A 45 2.02 25.66 -21.59
N ALA A 46 2.17 26.36 -20.46
CA ALA A 46 1.86 25.82 -19.14
C ALA A 46 0.35 25.64 -18.94
N GLN A 47 -0.49 26.43 -19.61
CA GLN A 47 -1.96 26.40 -19.45
C GLN A 47 -2.59 25.08 -19.93
N ILE A 48 -1.97 24.39 -20.88
CA ILE A 48 -2.42 23.07 -21.38
C ILE A 48 -1.89 21.94 -20.48
N LEU A 49 -0.73 22.14 -19.86
CA LEU A 49 -0.08 21.16 -18.98
C LEU A 49 -0.80 21.03 -17.63
N ILE A 50 -1.29 22.14 -17.08
CA ILE A 50 -2.00 22.19 -15.78
C ILE A 50 -3.18 21.19 -15.71
N PRO A 51 -4.17 21.18 -16.64
CA PRO A 51 -5.30 20.26 -16.57
C PRO A 51 -4.91 18.79 -16.79
N LEU A 52 -3.87 18.54 -17.60
CA LEU A 52 -3.33 17.20 -17.83
C LEU A 52 -2.73 16.62 -16.55
N VAL A 53 -1.87 17.39 -15.88
CA VAL A 53 -1.20 16.95 -14.65
C VAL A 53 -2.19 16.83 -13.50
N ALA A 54 -3.16 17.75 -13.39
CA ALA A 54 -4.23 17.67 -12.40
C ALA A 54 -5.03 16.35 -12.50
N SER A 55 -5.36 15.91 -13.72
CA SER A 55 -6.07 14.64 -13.94
C SER A 55 -5.24 13.43 -13.50
N ILE A 56 -3.94 13.44 -13.80
CA ILE A 56 -3.00 12.36 -13.42
C ILE A 56 -2.88 12.27 -11.89
N VAL A 57 -2.65 13.41 -11.23
CA VAL A 57 -2.54 13.47 -9.76
C VAL A 57 -3.82 13.00 -9.10
N PHE A 58 -4.97 13.43 -9.59
CA PHE A 58 -6.26 13.02 -9.06
C PHE A 58 -6.50 11.52 -9.25
N GLY A 59 -6.24 10.98 -10.44
CA GLY A 59 -6.38 9.55 -10.74
C GLY A 59 -5.44 8.67 -9.91
N LEU A 60 -4.17 9.04 -9.78
CA LEU A 60 -3.20 8.35 -8.93
C LEU A 60 -3.59 8.40 -7.46
N SER A 61 -4.06 9.54 -6.96
CA SER A 61 -4.49 9.70 -5.57
C SER A 61 -5.73 8.85 -5.27
N ALA A 62 -6.75 8.90 -6.14
CA ALA A 62 -7.96 8.09 -6.00
C ALA A 62 -7.65 6.58 -6.08
N SER A 63 -6.85 6.16 -7.06
CA SER A 63 -6.39 4.77 -7.19
C SER A 63 -5.60 4.29 -5.96
N SER A 64 -4.75 5.17 -5.42
CA SER A 64 -3.98 4.90 -4.22
C SER A 64 -4.85 4.73 -2.97
N LEU A 65 -5.86 5.59 -2.79
CA LEU A 65 -6.84 5.47 -1.70
C LEU A 65 -7.65 4.18 -1.80
N ILE A 66 -8.12 3.85 -3.01
CA ILE A 66 -8.81 2.59 -3.28
C ILE A 66 -7.89 1.42 -2.95
N THR A 67 -6.63 1.43 -3.39
CA THR A 67 -5.66 0.36 -3.12
C THR A 67 -5.41 0.20 -1.62
N LEU A 68 -5.38 1.30 -0.86
CA LEU A 68 -5.18 1.28 0.60
C LEU A 68 -6.30 0.54 1.34
N PHE A 69 -7.53 0.53 0.80
CA PHE A 69 -8.67 -0.21 1.34
C PHE A 69 -8.85 -1.60 0.69
N VAL A 70 -8.69 -1.69 -0.62
CA VAL A 70 -8.92 -2.93 -1.39
C VAL A 70 -7.84 -3.94 -1.10
N LEU A 71 -6.57 -3.55 -1.08
CA LEU A 71 -5.47 -4.49 -0.87
C LEU A 71 -5.52 -5.22 0.49
N PRO A 72 -5.74 -4.57 1.65
CA PRO A 72 -5.88 -5.28 2.91
C PRO A 72 -7.13 -6.16 2.97
N SER A 73 -8.26 -5.69 2.41
CA SER A 73 -9.50 -6.47 2.34
C SER A 73 -9.33 -7.70 1.46
N PHE A 74 -8.66 -7.55 0.31
CA PHE A 74 -8.37 -8.64 -0.62
C PHE A 74 -7.43 -9.67 0.01
N TYR A 75 -6.41 -9.23 0.77
CA TYR A 75 -5.55 -10.14 1.51
C TYR A 75 -6.28 -10.89 2.64
N ALA A 76 -7.20 -10.23 3.35
CA ALA A 76 -8.02 -10.88 4.37
C ALA A 76 -8.94 -11.94 3.74
N ILE A 77 -9.60 -11.60 2.63
CA ILE A 77 -10.44 -12.54 1.87
C ILE A 77 -9.61 -13.74 1.39
N LEU A 78 -8.43 -13.51 0.82
CA LEU A 78 -7.58 -14.58 0.31
C LEU A 78 -7.09 -15.52 1.43
N ASP A 79 -6.92 -15.00 2.64
CA ASP A 79 -6.62 -15.78 3.85
C ASP A 79 -7.83 -16.60 4.32
N ASP A 80 -9.04 -16.02 4.31
CA ASP A 80 -10.30 -16.72 4.62
C ASP A 80 -10.55 -17.88 3.65
N PHE A 81 -10.21 -17.73 2.36
CA PHE A 81 -10.28 -18.79 1.35
C PHE A 81 -9.16 -19.86 1.50
N GLY A 82 -8.24 -19.71 2.45
CA GLY A 82 -7.16 -20.67 2.71
C GLY A 82 -6.10 -20.74 1.60
N LEU A 83 -6.07 -19.75 0.70
CA LEU A 83 -5.18 -19.71 -0.47
C LEU A 83 -3.91 -18.88 -0.21
N SER A 84 -3.73 -18.37 1.01
CA SER A 84 -2.51 -17.66 1.38
C SER A 84 -1.34 -18.64 1.57
N THR A 85 -0.23 -18.39 0.88
CA THR A 85 1.02 -19.15 1.05
C THR A 85 1.54 -19.13 2.49
N LEU A 86 1.15 -18.11 3.28
CA LEU A 86 1.45 -17.94 4.69
C LEU A 86 0.63 -18.88 5.60
N ALA A 87 -0.61 -19.24 5.24
CA ALA A 87 -1.40 -20.24 5.97
C ALA A 87 -0.78 -21.65 5.86
N ARG A 88 -0.13 -21.96 4.73
CA ARG A 88 0.65 -23.19 4.57
C ARG A 88 1.89 -23.20 5.46
N GLU A 89 2.61 -22.08 5.56
CA GLU A 89 3.79 -21.96 6.45
C GLU A 89 3.42 -22.04 7.94
N ARG A 90 2.30 -21.43 8.38
CA ARG A 90 1.83 -21.59 9.78
C ARG A 90 1.43 -23.03 10.10
N ARG A 91 0.82 -23.77 9.16
CA ARG A 91 0.48 -25.19 9.39
C ARG A 91 1.73 -26.07 9.44
N ALA A 92 2.69 -25.85 8.55
CA ALA A 92 3.96 -26.58 8.57
C ALA A 92 4.77 -26.35 9.86
N ALA A 93 4.81 -25.11 10.37
CA ALA A 93 5.50 -24.80 11.63
C ALA A 93 4.80 -25.33 12.90
N VAL A 94 3.49 -25.59 12.83
CA VAL A 94 2.71 -26.19 13.94
C VAL A 94 2.81 -27.72 13.95
N GLU A 95 3.12 -28.35 12.82
CA GLU A 95 3.22 -29.82 12.69
C GLU A 95 4.61 -30.38 13.08
N GLU A 96 5.60 -29.52 13.32
CA GLU A 96 6.99 -29.91 13.61
C GLU A 96 7.43 -29.99 15.10
N PRO A 97 6.61 -30.42 16.10
CA PRO A 97 7.15 -30.81 17.41
C PRO A 97 7.14 -32.33 17.71
N SER A 98 6.46 -33.17 16.92
CA SER A 98 6.17 -34.57 17.30
C SER A 98 6.94 -35.63 16.51
N ARG A 99 8.24 -35.44 16.26
CA ARG A 99 9.11 -36.47 15.66
C ARG A 99 10.49 -36.64 16.33
N ARG A 100 10.64 -36.14 17.55
CA ARG A 100 11.81 -36.40 18.42
C ARG A 100 11.36 -36.86 19.80
N THR A 101 10.89 -38.10 19.87
CA THR A 101 10.95 -38.98 21.04
C THR A 101 11.48 -40.31 20.56
#